data_AF-A0A438WBV1-F1
#
_entry.id   AF-A0A438WBV1-F1
#
_cell.length_a   1.000
_cell.length_b   1.000
_cell.length_c   1.000
_cell.angle_alpha   90.00
_cell.angle_beta   90.00
_cell.angle_gamma   90.00
#
_symmetry.space_group_name_H-M   'P 1'
#
loop_
_entity.id
_entity.type
_entity.pdbx_description
1 polymer ?
#
loop_
_entity_poly.entity_id
_entity_poly.type
_entity_poly.pdbx_seq_one_letter_code
_entity_poly.pdbx_strand_id
1 'polypeptide(L)'
;MHQAITKAFKKYHLFGFTGTPIFAQNCDKNNPLGTTEQKFGTCLHQYTIIDAIRDKNVLPFRVEYHNTIKAKEDIKDNKVRAVDEKNALLDNRRIKEIAKCILERFNQATKNKRFNSILACSN
;
A
#
# COMPACT_ATOMS: atom_id res chain seq x y z
N MET A 1 -2.88 -16.77 -15.50
CA MET A 1 -3.36 -16.04 -16.69
C MET A 1 -2.26 -15.83 -17.74
N HIS A 2 -1.21 -15.04 -17.46
CA HIS A 2 -0.15 -14.75 -18.45
C HIS A 2 0.47 -16.01 -19.09
N GLN A 3 0.85 -17.02 -18.30
CA GLN A 3 1.38 -18.29 -18.81
C GLN A 3 0.40 -19.03 -19.74
N ALA A 4 -0.90 -18.94 -19.48
CA ALA A 4 -1.90 -19.58 -20.32
C ALA A 4 -2.01 -18.88 -21.68
N ILE A 5 -1.95 -17.54 -21.68
CA ILE A 5 -1.99 -16.71 -22.90
C ILE A 5 -0.75 -16.99 -23.76
N THR A 6 0.45 -16.91 -23.18
CA THR A 6 1.70 -17.13 -23.93
C THR A 6 1.86 -18.57 -24.40
N LYS A 7 1.22 -19.55 -23.73
CA LYS A 7 1.14 -20.93 -24.20
C LYS A 7 0.19 -21.09 -25.38
N ALA A 8 -0.99 -20.46 -25.32
CA ALA A 8 -2.06 -20.61 -26.32
C ALA A 8 -1.75 -19.86 -27.64
N PHE A 9 -1.28 -18.61 -27.54
CA PHE A 9 -1.01 -17.78 -28.71
C PHE A 9 0.46 -17.83 -29.10
N LYS A 10 0.76 -18.02 -30.40
CA LYS A 10 2.15 -18.09 -30.91
C LYS A 10 2.63 -16.80 -31.58
N LYS A 11 1.69 -15.92 -31.96
CA LYS A 11 1.97 -14.60 -32.53
C LYS A 11 1.22 -13.57 -31.70
N TYR A 12 1.94 -12.79 -30.91
CA TYR A 12 1.34 -11.78 -30.03
C TYR A 12 2.33 -10.64 -29.76
N HIS A 13 1.77 -9.49 -29.41
CA HIS A 13 2.48 -8.40 -28.75
C HIS A 13 1.79 -8.12 -27.42
N LEU A 14 2.55 -8.14 -26.33
CA LEU A 14 2.04 -7.86 -24.99
C LEU A 14 2.60 -6.53 -24.51
N PHE A 15 1.70 -5.62 -24.14
CA PHE A 15 2.05 -4.35 -23.52
C PHE A 15 1.52 -4.33 -22.09
N GLY A 16 2.33 -3.84 -21.16
CA GLY A 16 1.98 -3.71 -19.75
C GLY A 16 2.07 -2.26 -19.31
N PHE A 17 1.03 -1.76 -18.67
CA PHE A 17 1.02 -0.45 -18.01
C PHE A 17 0.89 -0.68 -16.51
N THR A 18 1.78 -0.07 -15.72
CA THR A 18 1.73 -0.18 -14.27
C THR A 18 2.37 1.04 -13.62
N GLY A 19 1.77 1.54 -12.54
CA GLY A 19 2.40 2.53 -11.66
C GLY A 19 3.33 1.91 -10.63
N THR A 20 3.26 0.60 -10.42
CA THR A 20 4.03 -0.15 -9.42
C THR A 20 4.69 -1.37 -10.08
N PRO A 21 5.81 -1.19 -10.78
CA PRO A 21 6.56 -2.30 -11.38
C PRO A 21 7.08 -3.28 -10.31
N ILE A 22 7.13 -4.56 -10.69
CA ILE A 22 7.73 -5.63 -9.90
C ILE A 22 9.19 -5.74 -10.33
N PHE A 23 10.09 -5.50 -9.41
CA PHE A 23 11.53 -5.65 -9.52
C PHE A 23 12.01 -6.91 -8.78
N ALA A 24 13.29 -7.24 -8.90
CA ALA A 24 13.86 -8.37 -8.16
C ALA A 24 13.73 -8.21 -6.63
N GLN A 25 13.76 -6.97 -6.13
CA GLN A 25 13.73 -6.67 -4.69
C GLN A 25 12.35 -6.87 -4.05
N ASN A 26 11.25 -6.71 -4.80
CA ASN A 26 9.87 -6.85 -4.31
C ASN A 26 9.13 -8.03 -4.95
N CYS A 27 9.82 -8.86 -5.73
CA CYS A 27 9.23 -10.06 -6.30
C CYS A 27 9.06 -11.12 -5.21
N ASP A 28 7.84 -11.64 -5.07
CA ASP A 28 7.61 -12.84 -4.29
C ASP A 28 8.44 -14.00 -4.87
N LYS A 29 9.12 -14.76 -4.00
CA LYS A 29 9.88 -15.95 -4.38
C LYS A 29 9.00 -17.00 -5.06
N ASN A 30 7.70 -17.02 -4.72
CA ASN A 30 6.73 -17.93 -5.29
C ASN A 30 6.09 -17.40 -6.58
N ASN A 31 6.44 -16.21 -7.06
CA ASN A 31 5.89 -15.65 -8.29
C ASN A 31 6.53 -16.36 -9.51
N PRO A 32 5.79 -17.21 -10.23
CA PRO A 32 6.34 -18.06 -11.29
C PRO A 32 6.73 -17.27 -12.56
N LEU A 33 6.36 -15.99 -12.63
CA LEU A 33 6.63 -15.11 -13.77
C LEU A 33 7.64 -14.01 -13.45
N GLY A 34 8.04 -13.88 -12.19
CA GLY A 34 9.03 -12.91 -11.76
C GLY A 34 8.66 -11.44 -12.00
N THR A 35 9.64 -10.66 -12.46
CA THR A 35 9.61 -9.20 -12.58
C THR A 35 8.68 -8.72 -13.71
N THR A 36 8.33 -7.43 -13.70
CA THR A 36 7.58 -6.81 -14.79
C THR A 36 8.34 -6.90 -16.11
N GLU A 37 9.66 -6.71 -16.06
CA GLU A 37 10.52 -6.83 -17.24
C GLU A 37 10.54 -8.26 -17.81
N GLN A 38 10.56 -9.28 -16.96
CA GLN A 38 10.47 -10.68 -17.42
C GLN A 38 9.13 -10.99 -18.11
N LYS A 39 8.06 -10.28 -17.73
CA LYS A 39 6.72 -10.47 -18.30
C LYS A 39 6.50 -9.69 -19.60
N PHE A 40 7.05 -8.48 -19.69
CA PHE A 40 6.71 -7.52 -20.76
C PHE A 40 7.91 -7.01 -21.56
N GLY A 41 9.12 -7.39 -21.19
CA GLY A 41 10.36 -6.88 -21.76
C GLY A 41 10.74 -5.51 -21.21
N THR A 42 11.60 -4.82 -21.96
CA THR A 42 12.18 -3.53 -21.57
C THR A 42 11.11 -2.45 -21.41
N CYS A 43 11.30 -1.58 -20.41
CA CYS A 43 10.46 -0.39 -20.23
C CYS A 43 10.61 0.55 -21.44
N LEU A 44 9.51 0.77 -22.17
CA LEU A 44 9.52 1.63 -23.36
C LEU A 44 9.49 3.13 -23.01
N HIS A 45 8.81 3.48 -21.92
CA HIS A 45 8.69 4.85 -21.43
C HIS A 45 8.26 4.84 -19.96
N GLN A 46 8.68 5.84 -19.20
CA GLN A 46 8.25 6.03 -17.81
C GLN A 46 7.78 7.46 -17.57
N TYR A 47 6.68 7.57 -16.82
CA TYR A 47 6.19 8.81 -16.26
C TYR A 47 5.88 8.55 -14.78
N THR A 48 6.70 9.11 -13.90
CA THR A 48 6.72 8.74 -12.48
C THR A 48 5.77 9.59 -11.65
N ILE A 49 5.52 9.19 -10.40
CA ILE A 49 4.78 10.01 -9.45
C ILE A 49 5.45 11.37 -9.21
N ILE A 50 6.78 11.46 -9.34
CA ILE A 50 7.53 12.72 -9.20
C ILE A 50 7.19 13.67 -10.36
N ASP A 51 7.17 13.15 -11.59
CA ASP A 51 6.79 13.92 -12.78
C ASP A 51 5.32 14.36 -12.67
N ALA A 52 4.44 13.43 -12.28
CA ALA A 52 3.02 13.71 -12.11
C ALA A 52 2.70 14.80 -11.08
N ILE A 53 3.44 14.83 -9.96
CA ILE A 53 3.32 15.89 -8.94
C ILE A 53 3.88 17.22 -9.46
N ARG A 54 5.05 17.18 -10.13
CA ARG A 54 5.69 18.38 -10.71
C ARG A 54 4.77 19.07 -11.71
N ASP A 55 4.14 18.29 -12.58
CA ASP A 55 3.26 18.77 -13.64
C ASP A 55 1.84 19.09 -13.16
N LYS A 56 1.58 18.94 -11.85
CA LYS A 56 0.27 19.15 -11.20
C LYS A 56 -0.86 18.26 -11.74
N ASN A 57 -0.50 17.14 -12.38
CA ASN A 57 -1.45 16.13 -12.83
C ASN A 57 -1.91 15.20 -11.69
N VAL A 58 -1.10 15.11 -10.61
CA VAL A 58 -1.43 14.37 -9.38
C VAL A 58 -1.12 15.25 -8.16
N LEU A 59 -1.95 15.15 -7.12
CA LEU A 59 -1.76 15.89 -5.88
C LEU A 59 -0.63 15.28 -5.02
N PRO A 60 0.15 16.11 -4.29
CA PRO A 60 1.14 15.62 -3.35
C PRO A 60 0.48 14.99 -2.11
N PHE A 61 1.25 14.17 -1.39
CA PHE A 61 0.80 13.50 -0.18
C PHE A 61 1.20 14.28 1.09
N ARG A 62 0.31 14.30 2.07
CA ARG A 62 0.60 14.68 3.47
C ARG A 62 0.43 13.42 4.33
N VAL A 63 1.53 12.89 4.84
CA VAL A 63 1.55 11.67 5.65
C VAL A 63 1.79 12.03 7.11
N GLU A 64 0.90 11.58 7.99
CA GLU A 64 1.00 11.78 9.44
C GLU A 64 0.89 10.42 10.14
N TYR A 65 1.76 10.17 11.12
CA TYR A 65 1.73 8.96 11.93
C TYR A 65 1.20 9.27 13.34
N HIS A 66 0.03 8.73 13.67
CA HIS A 66 -0.56 8.84 15.00
C HIS A 66 -0.19 7.61 15.84
N ASN A 67 0.88 7.74 16.63
CA ASN A 67 1.31 6.65 17.49
C ASN A 67 0.29 6.43 18.63
N THR A 68 -0.31 5.24 18.67
CA THR A 68 -1.34 4.83 19.65
C THR A 68 -0.89 3.68 20.56
N ILE A 69 0.29 3.11 20.31
CA ILE A 69 0.81 1.96 21.05
C ILE A 69 2.23 2.31 21.52
N LYS A 70 2.44 2.28 22.83
CA LYS A 70 3.80 2.30 23.40
C LYS A 70 4.20 0.84 23.65
N ALA A 71 5.22 0.36 22.93
CA ALA A 71 5.75 -0.97 23.17
C ALA A 71 6.35 -1.04 24.58
N LYS A 72 6.11 -2.14 25.31
CA LYS A 72 6.89 -2.45 26.51
C LYS A 72 8.29 -2.86 26.08
N GLU A 73 9.32 -2.23 26.66
CA GLU A 73 10.73 -2.42 26.26
C GLU A 73 11.26 -3.83 26.58
N ASP A 74 10.60 -4.59 27.45
CA ASP A 74 11.11 -5.85 28.02
C ASP A 74 10.79 -7.15 27.24
N ILE A 75 10.14 -7.09 26.07
CA ILE A 75 9.76 -8.31 25.32
C ILE A 75 10.79 -8.60 24.22
N LYS A 76 11.65 -9.60 24.46
CA LYS A 76 12.71 -10.04 23.52
C LYS A 76 12.25 -11.02 22.43
N ASP A 77 11.10 -11.68 22.60
CA ASP A 77 10.60 -12.66 21.62
C ASP A 77 9.69 -12.00 20.58
N ASN A 78 10.11 -12.05 19.31
CA ASN A 78 9.41 -11.47 18.17
C ASN A 78 8.00 -12.07 17.94
N LYS A 79 7.77 -13.35 18.26
CA LYS A 79 6.45 -13.96 18.10
C LYS A 79 5.48 -13.48 19.17
N VAL A 80 5.96 -13.41 20.42
CA VAL A 80 5.19 -12.90 21.55
C VAL A 80 4.86 -11.41 21.34
N ARG A 81 5.84 -10.64 20.86
CA ARG A 81 5.66 -9.22 20.51
C ARG A 81 4.62 -9.02 19.41
N ALA A 82 4.63 -9.82 18.35
CA ALA A 82 3.64 -9.72 17.27
C ALA A 82 2.21 -10.08 17.73
N VAL A 83 2.06 -11.06 18.63
CA VAL A 83 0.76 -11.43 19.20
C VAL A 83 0.25 -10.34 20.14
N ASP A 84 1.12 -9.79 21.00
CA ASP A 84 0.77 -8.70 21.92
C ASP A 84 0.43 -7.42 21.13
N GLU A 85 1.17 -7.11 20.07
CA GLU A 85 0.85 -6.01 19.15
C GLU A 85 -0.50 -6.20 18.46
N LYS A 86 -0.83 -7.41 17.98
CA LYS A 86 -2.15 -7.67 17.36
C LYS A 86 -3.29 -7.47 18.37
N ASN A 87 -3.14 -7.99 19.58
CA ASN A 87 -4.13 -7.81 20.64
C ASN A 87 -4.25 -6.33 21.06
N ALA A 88 -3.13 -5.62 21.16
CA ALA A 88 -3.10 -4.18 21.48
C ALA A 88 -3.73 -3.34 20.36
N LEU A 89 -3.54 -3.71 19.09
CA LEU A 89 -4.18 -3.06 17.95
C LEU A 89 -5.71 -3.22 17.98
N LEU A 90 -6.20 -4.38 18.44
CA LEU A 90 -7.62 -4.71 18.51
C LEU A 90 -8.28 -4.35 19.86
N ASP A 91 -7.54 -3.74 20.79
CA ASP A 91 -8.10 -3.31 22.08
C ASP A 91 -9.22 -2.29 21.87
N ASN A 92 -10.40 -2.57 22.42
CA ASN A 92 -11.59 -1.71 22.30
C ASN A 92 -11.34 -0.27 22.77
N ARG A 93 -10.47 -0.06 23.76
CA ARG A 93 -10.09 1.28 24.24
C ARG A 93 -9.33 2.03 23.16
N ARG A 94 -8.36 1.38 22.52
CA ARG A 94 -7.60 1.96 21.40
C ARG A 94 -8.52 2.29 20.23
N ILE A 95 -9.38 1.36 19.84
CA ILE A 95 -10.35 1.57 18.74
C ILE A 95 -11.25 2.75 19.04
N LYS A 96 -11.76 2.87 20.27
CA LYS A 96 -12.60 4.00 20.71
C LYS A 96 -11.86 5.34 20.60
N GLU A 97 -10.61 5.40 21.05
CA GLU A 97 -9.79 6.62 20.94
C GLU A 97 -9.50 6.99 19.47
N ILE A 98 -9.23 6.00 18.61
CA ILE A 98 -9.05 6.22 17.17
C ILE A 98 -10.33 6.76 16.54
N ALA A 99 -11.47 6.12 16.82
CA ALA A 99 -12.76 6.55 16.29
C ALA A 99 -13.10 7.98 16.74
N LYS A 100 -12.86 8.30 18.01
CA LYS A 100 -13.03 9.66 18.55
C LYS A 100 -12.14 10.67 17.83
N CYS A 101 -10.85 10.39 17.69
CA CYS A 101 -9.91 11.27 16.99
C CYS A 101 -10.31 11.52 15.53
N ILE A 102 -10.77 10.47 14.82
CA ILE A 102 -11.27 10.59 13.45
C ILE A 102 -12.48 11.54 13.41
N LEU A 103 -13.46 11.35 14.29
CA LEU A 103 -14.68 12.17 14.34
C LEU A 103 -14.36 13.64 14.64
N GLU A 104 -13.46 13.91 15.59
CA GLU A 104 -13.04 15.26 15.97
C GLU A 104 -12.33 15.99 14.81
N ARG A 105 -11.51 15.27 14.03
CA ARG A 105 -10.72 15.86 12.94
C ARG A 105 -11.41 15.81 11.57
N PHE A 106 -12.52 15.08 11.43
CA PHE A 106 -13.15 14.80 10.14
C PHE A 106 -13.48 16.08 9.36
N ASN A 107 -14.13 17.06 10.00
CA ASN A 107 -14.50 18.30 9.33
C ASN A 107 -13.28 19.09 8.85
N GLN A 108 -12.22 19.14 9.65
CA GLN A 108 -10.98 19.83 9.26
C GLN A 108 -10.32 19.13 8.07
N ALA A 109 -10.19 17.80 8.12
CA ALA A 109 -9.54 17.01 7.06
C ALA A 109 -10.32 17.03 5.74
N THR A 110 -11.65 17.15 5.79
CA THR A 110 -12.54 17.11 4.62
C THR A 110 -12.96 18.49 4.10
N LYS A 111 -12.35 19.58 4.60
CA LYS A 111 -12.74 20.96 4.28
C LYS A 111 -14.24 21.18 4.52
N ASN A 112 -14.67 20.95 5.76
CA ASN A 112 -16.04 21.03 6.24
C ASN A 112 -17.01 20.19 5.39
N LYS A 113 -16.70 18.90 5.21
CA LYS A 113 -17.50 17.92 4.45
C LYS A 113 -17.66 18.24 2.96
N ARG A 114 -16.81 19.10 2.41
CA ARG A 114 -16.71 19.28 0.95
C ARG A 114 -16.15 18.02 0.27
N PHE A 115 -15.35 17.24 0.99
CA PHE A 115 -14.83 15.95 0.55
C PHE A 115 -15.27 14.83 1.52
N ASN A 116 -15.09 13.57 1.14
CA ASN A 116 -15.30 12.40 1.99
C ASN A 116 -13.95 11.75 2.39
N SER A 117 -13.99 10.60 3.06
CA SER A 117 -12.79 9.88 3.49
C SER A 117 -13.01 8.38 3.50
N ILE A 118 -11.91 7.63 3.47
CA ILE A 118 -11.89 6.16 3.53
C ILE A 118 -11.09 5.75 4.78
N LEU A 119 -11.56 4.72 5.47
CA LEU A 119 -10.82 4.04 6.54
C LEU A 119 -10.49 2.62 6.06
N ALA A 120 -9.21 2.33 5.86
CA ALA A 120 -8.72 0.99 5.55
C ALA A 120 -8.21 0.32 6.83
N CYS A 121 -8.67 -0.91 7.10
CA CYS A 121 -8.27 -1.70 8.26
C CYS A 121 -7.63 -3.01 7.82
N SER A 122 -6.71 -3.53 8.64
CA SER A 122 -6.23 -4.92 8.52
C SER A 122 -7.29 -5.88 9.09
N ASN A 123 -7.52 -7.00 8.41
CA ASN A 123 -8.34 -8.10 8.93
C ASN A 123 -7.58 -8.95 9.95
#